data_AF-A0A3R9M1F6-F1
#
_entry.id   AF-A0A3R9M1F6-F1
#
_cell.length_a   1.000
_cell.length_b   1.000
_cell.length_c   1.000
_cell.angle_alpha   90.00
_cell.angle_beta   90.00
_cell.angle_gamma   90.00
#
_symmetry.space_group_name_H-M   'P 1'
#
loop_
_entity.id
_entity.type
_entity.pdbx_description
1 polymer ?
#
loop_
_entity_poly.entity_id
_entity_poly.type
_entity_poly.pdbx_seq_one_letter_code
_entity_poly.pdbx_strand_id
1 'polypeptide(L)'
;MRMWKKLTKLHNANIAVVIFLYVTGILLAIPFLRGMIADVRVPFKNFHIFIGFVSIVLLIMYYRYFQFHYKTVKKQNAKKFNLWFVITFTIGWIASGLILTFHRSFPALANQSALFIHNILTWVGLPFIVYHSITRAKWVRKQLLNKNNSQPSLFNFSRKGFIKYGITSLLVILVGPTVYRWMKQFLDPGGQVLADVVRRDKNKMNPLPTPAPASNPPVGGGYKGNFRVYTVTDIPKYKNDNWSFTIDGLVEEPVTLSWEEFITMKRVVQVSDFYCVTGWSVFSVTYEGILLKDLLKKVNFTNKATHLKFYSGDGVYTDCLSLEQAHMDDVMVALLMDGYPIPSDYGGPARLIVPKMYAYKAVKWLVRIEAIDHEHLGYWQVRGYDTNAWVHGKQS
;
A
#
# COMPACT_ATOMS: atom_id res chain seq x y z
N MET A 1 -26.86 -39.90 -4.49
CA MET A 1 -26.34 -39.70 -3.11
C MET A 1 -24.82 -39.40 -3.04
N ARG A 2 -23.95 -40.14 -3.72
CA ARG A 2 -22.47 -39.97 -3.67
C ARG A 2 -21.97 -38.58 -4.13
N MET A 3 -22.57 -38.01 -5.17
CA MET A 3 -22.21 -36.67 -5.68
C MET A 3 -22.55 -35.53 -4.71
N TRP A 4 -23.71 -35.59 -4.03
CA TRP A 4 -24.10 -34.61 -3.03
C TRP A 4 -23.13 -34.59 -1.84
N LYS A 5 -22.71 -35.76 -1.34
CA LYS A 5 -21.68 -35.84 -0.28
C LYS A 5 -20.35 -35.19 -0.71
N LYS A 6 -19.92 -35.40 -1.96
CA LYS A 6 -18.71 -34.76 -2.51
C LYS A 6 -18.87 -33.24 -2.64
N LEU A 7 -20.03 -32.76 -3.10
CA LEU A 7 -20.34 -31.34 -3.22
C LEU A 7 -20.35 -30.64 -1.86
N THR A 8 -20.95 -31.27 -0.84
CA THR A 8 -20.95 -30.73 0.53
C THR A 8 -19.55 -30.68 1.13
N LYS A 9 -18.71 -31.72 0.89
CA LYS A 9 -17.32 -31.72 1.35
C LYS A 9 -16.50 -30.59 0.70
N LEU A 10 -16.66 -30.37 -0.60
CA LEU A 10 -16.03 -29.26 -1.33
C LEU A 10 -16.51 -27.90 -0.81
N HIS A 11 -17.80 -27.75 -0.55
CA HIS A 11 -18.35 -26.52 0.00
C HIS A 11 -17.78 -26.20 1.38
N ASN A 12 -17.68 -27.18 2.28
CA ASN A 12 -17.11 -27.00 3.61
C ASN A 12 -15.61 -26.67 3.55
N ALA A 13 -14.86 -27.34 2.68
CA ALA A 13 -13.45 -27.01 2.44
C ALA A 13 -13.29 -25.57 1.92
N ASN A 14 -14.15 -25.16 0.99
CA ASN A 14 -14.14 -23.79 0.47
C ASN A 14 -14.49 -22.76 1.55
N ILE A 15 -15.44 -23.04 2.45
CA ILE A 15 -15.75 -22.16 3.57
C ILE A 15 -14.51 -21.95 4.46
N ALA A 16 -13.80 -23.02 4.82
CA ALA A 16 -12.59 -22.90 5.65
C ALA A 16 -11.50 -22.06 4.98
N VAL A 17 -11.24 -22.31 3.69
CA VAL A 17 -10.28 -21.52 2.90
C VAL A 17 -10.69 -20.06 2.80
N VAL A 18 -11.97 -19.79 2.51
CA VAL A 18 -12.49 -18.42 2.41
C VAL A 18 -12.39 -17.70 3.75
N ILE A 19 -12.76 -18.32 4.88
CA ILE A 19 -12.62 -17.73 6.21
C ILE A 19 -11.14 -17.41 6.50
N PHE A 20 -10.24 -18.34 6.19
CA PHE A 20 -8.80 -18.11 6.38
C PHE A 20 -8.32 -16.90 5.56
N LEU A 21 -8.60 -16.87 4.25
CA LEU A 21 -8.23 -15.77 3.36
C LEU A 21 -8.82 -14.44 3.83
N TYR A 22 -10.03 -14.51 4.37
CA TYR A 22 -10.71 -13.35 4.90
C TYR A 22 -10.01 -12.76 6.13
N VAL A 23 -9.76 -13.58 7.14
CA VAL A 23 -9.09 -13.18 8.38
C VAL A 23 -7.68 -12.66 8.09
N THR A 24 -6.93 -13.40 7.29
CA THR A 24 -5.57 -13.02 6.91
C THR A 24 -5.55 -11.78 6.01
N GLY A 25 -6.52 -11.61 5.11
CA GLY A 25 -6.70 -10.41 4.30
C GLY A 25 -6.96 -9.16 5.14
N ILE A 26 -7.82 -9.25 6.16
CA ILE A 26 -8.04 -8.14 7.11
C ILE A 26 -6.75 -7.77 7.86
N LEU A 27 -6.03 -8.77 8.37
CA LEU A 27 -4.78 -8.55 9.10
C LEU A 27 -3.73 -7.84 8.23
N LEU A 28 -3.70 -8.15 6.93
CA LEU A 28 -2.82 -7.52 5.96
C LEU A 28 -3.31 -6.13 5.50
N ALA A 29 -4.62 -5.89 5.50
CA ALA A 29 -5.22 -4.65 5.01
C ALA A 29 -5.23 -3.51 6.05
N ILE A 30 -5.43 -3.82 7.34
CA ILE A 30 -5.53 -2.81 8.40
C ILE A 30 -4.12 -2.39 8.85
N PRO A 31 -3.72 -1.09 8.76
CA PRO A 31 -2.37 -0.64 9.11
C PRO A 31 -1.93 -1.01 10.52
N PHE A 32 -2.81 -0.86 11.51
CA PHE A 32 -2.55 -1.21 12.91
C PHE A 32 -2.22 -2.71 13.07
N LEU A 33 -3.09 -3.59 12.57
CA LEU A 33 -2.90 -5.05 12.65
C LEU A 33 -1.67 -5.51 11.85
N ARG A 34 -1.44 -4.89 10.70
CA ARG A 34 -0.24 -5.13 9.88
C ARG A 34 1.05 -4.75 10.60
N GLY A 35 1.00 -3.70 11.44
CA GLY A 35 2.10 -3.31 12.32
C GLY A 35 2.40 -4.36 13.40
N MET A 36 1.35 -4.96 14.00
CA MET A 36 1.50 -6.01 15.01
C MET A 36 2.19 -7.28 14.50
N ILE A 37 2.10 -7.55 13.19
CA ILE A 37 2.74 -8.71 12.55
C ILE A 37 3.97 -8.33 11.73
N ALA A 38 4.59 -7.17 11.95
CA ALA A 38 5.66 -6.63 11.10
C ALA A 38 6.80 -7.63 10.85
N ASP A 39 7.27 -8.31 11.91
CA ASP A 39 8.40 -9.26 11.85
C ASP A 39 8.09 -10.53 11.06
N VAL A 40 6.83 -10.97 11.07
CA VAL A 40 6.35 -12.19 10.37
C VAL A 40 5.51 -11.86 9.14
N ARG A 41 5.48 -10.59 8.71
CA ARG A 41 4.55 -10.11 7.68
C ARG A 41 4.76 -10.81 6.34
N VAL A 42 6.02 -11.00 5.95
CA VAL A 42 6.37 -11.63 4.68
C VAL A 42 5.94 -13.10 4.63
N PRO A 43 6.32 -13.98 5.58
CA PRO A 43 5.83 -15.35 5.58
C PRO A 43 4.31 -15.43 5.71
N PHE A 44 3.68 -14.54 6.50
CA PHE A 44 2.24 -14.47 6.64
C PHE A 44 1.53 -14.14 5.31
N LYS A 45 2.03 -13.14 4.58
CA LYS A 45 1.55 -12.80 3.23
C LYS A 45 1.72 -13.97 2.27
N ASN A 46 2.86 -14.64 2.28
CA ASN A 46 3.12 -15.77 1.39
C ASN A 46 2.16 -16.93 1.68
N PHE A 47 1.85 -17.18 2.95
CA PHE A 47 0.87 -18.20 3.33
C PHE A 47 -0.55 -17.82 2.90
N HIS A 48 -0.94 -16.55 3.01
CA HIS A 48 -2.20 -16.03 2.43
C HIS A 48 -2.27 -16.30 0.91
N ILE A 49 -1.20 -15.97 0.17
CA ILE A 49 -1.12 -16.21 -1.28
C ILE A 49 -1.22 -17.71 -1.60
N PHE A 50 -0.51 -18.57 -0.85
CA PHE A 50 -0.57 -20.03 -1.04
C PHE A 50 -1.99 -20.57 -0.87
N ILE A 51 -2.68 -20.18 0.20
CA ILE A 51 -4.08 -20.57 0.40
C ILE A 51 -4.99 -19.95 -0.69
N GLY A 52 -4.62 -18.80 -1.23
CA GLY A 52 -5.24 -18.21 -2.41
C GLY A 52 -5.20 -19.16 -3.61
N PHE A 53 -4.06 -19.77 -3.91
CA PHE A 53 -3.94 -20.80 -4.95
C PHE A 53 -4.75 -22.07 -4.63
N VAL A 54 -4.80 -22.51 -3.37
CA VAL A 54 -5.67 -23.62 -2.95
C VAL A 54 -7.15 -23.32 -3.27
N SER A 55 -7.58 -22.06 -3.10
CA SER A 55 -8.94 -21.64 -3.45
C SER A 55 -9.26 -21.81 -4.94
N ILE A 56 -8.28 -21.60 -5.82
CA ILE A 56 -8.41 -21.81 -7.27
C ILE A 56 -8.64 -23.29 -7.57
N VAL A 57 -7.86 -24.17 -6.94
CA VAL A 57 -8.03 -25.63 -7.09
C VAL A 57 -9.43 -26.05 -6.66
N LEU A 58 -9.91 -25.55 -5.52
CA LEU A 58 -11.27 -25.84 -5.04
C LEU A 58 -12.35 -25.35 -6.00
N LEU A 59 -12.16 -24.17 -6.62
CA LEU A 59 -13.09 -23.62 -7.61
C LEU A 59 -13.12 -24.49 -8.88
N ILE A 60 -11.97 -24.95 -9.36
CA ILE A 60 -11.87 -25.89 -10.51
C ILE A 60 -12.56 -27.22 -10.18
N MET A 61 -12.31 -27.78 -8.98
CA MET A 61 -12.99 -28.99 -8.53
C MET A 61 -14.51 -28.82 -8.46
N TYR A 62 -14.97 -27.65 -8.04
CA TYR A 62 -16.39 -27.30 -7.97
C TYR A 62 -17.03 -27.13 -9.35
N TYR A 63 -16.32 -26.58 -10.34
CA TYR A 63 -16.80 -26.38 -11.71
C TYR A 63 -17.37 -27.68 -12.30
N ARG A 64 -16.72 -28.82 -12.03
CA ARG A 64 -17.19 -30.14 -12.48
C ARG A 64 -18.57 -30.53 -11.95
N TYR A 65 -19.00 -29.96 -10.82
CA TYR A 65 -20.32 -30.18 -10.22
C TYR A 65 -21.29 -29.01 -10.43
N PHE A 66 -20.86 -27.92 -11.08
CA PHE A 66 -21.65 -26.71 -11.26
C PHE A 66 -22.95 -26.98 -12.04
N GLN A 67 -22.88 -27.72 -13.14
CA GLN A 67 -24.05 -28.05 -13.96
C GLN A 67 -25.16 -28.73 -13.14
N PHE A 68 -24.76 -29.63 -12.24
CA PHE A 68 -25.69 -30.35 -11.37
C PHE A 68 -26.30 -29.42 -10.30
N HIS A 69 -25.48 -28.59 -9.66
CA HIS A 69 -25.95 -27.62 -8.68
C HIS A 69 -26.89 -26.60 -9.33
N TYR A 70 -26.53 -26.07 -10.50
CA TYR A 70 -27.33 -25.12 -11.26
C TYR A 70 -28.71 -25.69 -11.60
N LYS A 71 -28.79 -26.93 -12.11
CA LYS A 71 -30.08 -27.61 -12.39
C LYS A 71 -30.97 -27.68 -11.14
N THR A 72 -30.37 -27.89 -9.97
CA THR A 72 -31.09 -27.98 -8.68
C THR A 72 -31.68 -26.63 -8.24
N VAL A 73 -30.96 -25.53 -8.50
CA VAL A 73 -31.39 -24.18 -8.06
C VAL A 73 -32.04 -23.36 -9.16
N LYS A 74 -32.11 -23.86 -10.40
CA LYS A 74 -32.58 -23.13 -11.60
C LYS A 74 -33.96 -22.49 -11.41
N LYS A 75 -34.88 -23.18 -10.72
CA LYS A 75 -36.26 -22.71 -10.46
C LYS A 75 -36.40 -21.81 -9.22
N GLN A 76 -35.33 -21.59 -8.45
CA GLN A 76 -35.36 -20.86 -7.17
C GLN A 76 -34.55 -19.57 -7.30
N ASN A 77 -35.21 -18.46 -7.66
CA ASN A 77 -34.57 -17.18 -7.99
C ASN A 77 -33.57 -16.71 -6.93
N ALA A 78 -33.92 -16.78 -5.65
CA ALA A 78 -33.01 -16.41 -4.56
C ALA A 78 -31.75 -17.29 -4.48
N LYS A 79 -31.87 -18.61 -4.69
CA LYS A 79 -30.73 -19.53 -4.68
C LYS A 79 -29.87 -19.39 -5.94
N LYS A 80 -30.50 -19.11 -7.09
CA LYS A 80 -29.81 -18.78 -8.34
C LYS A 80 -28.99 -17.50 -8.20
N PHE A 81 -29.58 -16.44 -7.64
CA PHE A 81 -28.87 -15.19 -7.36
C PHE A 81 -27.68 -15.43 -6.43
N ASN A 82 -27.89 -16.12 -5.31
CA ASN A 82 -26.81 -16.45 -4.37
C ASN A 82 -25.67 -17.24 -5.02
N LEU A 83 -25.98 -18.21 -5.89
CA LEU A 83 -24.98 -18.98 -6.62
C LEU A 83 -24.13 -18.08 -7.53
N TRP A 84 -24.78 -17.23 -8.33
CA TRP A 84 -24.10 -16.32 -9.24
C TRP A 84 -23.28 -15.26 -8.49
N PHE A 85 -23.85 -14.66 -7.45
CA PHE A 85 -23.15 -13.70 -6.60
C PHE A 85 -21.85 -14.30 -6.04
N VAL A 86 -21.92 -15.49 -5.44
CA VAL A 86 -20.74 -16.16 -4.87
C VAL A 86 -19.68 -16.46 -5.92
N ILE A 87 -20.09 -16.94 -7.11
CA ILE A 87 -19.14 -17.25 -8.19
C ILE A 87 -18.46 -15.98 -8.69
N THR A 88 -19.22 -14.95 -9.06
CA THR A 88 -18.67 -13.68 -9.56
C THR A 88 -17.76 -13.03 -8.52
N PHE A 89 -18.19 -13.02 -7.26
CA PHE A 89 -17.41 -12.51 -6.15
C PHE A 89 -16.08 -13.27 -5.98
N THR A 90 -16.12 -14.60 -5.97
CA THR A 90 -14.91 -15.44 -5.80
C THR A 90 -13.95 -15.27 -6.97
N ILE A 91 -14.46 -15.22 -8.21
CA ILE A 91 -13.66 -14.99 -9.41
C ILE A 91 -12.98 -13.62 -9.35
N GLY A 92 -13.71 -12.55 -9.02
CA GLY A 92 -13.15 -11.21 -8.89
C GLY A 92 -12.05 -11.15 -7.81
N TRP A 93 -12.24 -11.86 -6.70
CA TRP A 93 -11.29 -11.87 -5.59
C TRP A 93 -10.00 -12.61 -5.96
N ILE A 94 -10.13 -13.75 -6.65
CA ILE A 94 -9.00 -14.52 -7.21
C ILE A 94 -8.26 -13.69 -8.27
N ALA A 95 -8.98 -13.12 -9.24
CA ALA A 95 -8.38 -12.38 -10.35
C ALA A 95 -7.58 -11.17 -9.85
N SER A 96 -8.17 -10.38 -8.95
CA SER A 96 -7.46 -9.26 -8.31
C SER A 96 -6.26 -9.75 -7.47
N GLY A 97 -6.38 -10.86 -6.74
CA GLY A 97 -5.29 -11.46 -5.98
C GLY A 97 -4.13 -11.95 -6.87
N LEU A 98 -4.42 -12.51 -8.04
CA LEU A 98 -3.40 -12.95 -9.01
C LEU A 98 -2.61 -11.76 -9.57
N ILE A 99 -3.29 -10.68 -9.95
CA ILE A 99 -2.60 -9.45 -10.40
C ILE A 99 -1.66 -8.93 -9.31
N LEU A 100 -2.12 -8.88 -8.05
CA LEU A 100 -1.28 -8.44 -6.92
C LEU A 100 -0.11 -9.39 -6.64
N THR A 101 -0.33 -10.69 -6.77
CA THR A 101 0.72 -11.71 -6.60
C THR A 101 1.83 -11.50 -7.62
N PHE A 102 1.47 -11.27 -8.88
CA PHE A 102 2.38 -11.05 -9.99
C PHE A 102 2.52 -9.57 -10.35
N HIS A 103 2.44 -8.66 -9.37
CA HIS A 103 2.40 -7.21 -9.61
C HIS A 103 3.54 -6.67 -10.49
N ARG A 104 4.71 -7.33 -10.47
CA ARG A 104 5.86 -7.01 -11.32
C ARG A 104 5.60 -7.23 -12.82
N SER A 105 4.66 -8.12 -13.16
CA SER A 105 4.29 -8.46 -14.53
C SER A 105 3.20 -7.56 -15.12
N PHE A 106 2.63 -6.64 -14.32
CA PHE A 106 1.50 -5.83 -14.73
C PHE A 106 1.79 -4.32 -14.62
N PRO A 107 1.19 -3.47 -15.48
CA PRO A 107 1.28 -2.02 -15.36
C PRO A 107 0.77 -1.50 -14.03
N ALA A 108 1.27 -0.34 -13.59
CA ALA A 108 0.88 0.29 -12.32
C ALA A 108 -0.64 0.49 -12.18
N LEU A 109 -1.32 0.89 -13.27
CA LEU A 109 -2.78 1.06 -13.29
C LEU A 109 -3.53 -0.25 -12.99
N ALA A 110 -3.05 -1.37 -13.53
CA ALA A 110 -3.64 -2.68 -13.29
C ALA A 110 -3.43 -3.11 -11.82
N ASN A 111 -2.24 -2.87 -11.27
CA ASN A 111 -1.94 -3.14 -9.86
C ASN A 111 -2.80 -2.30 -8.91
N GLN A 112 -2.97 -1.02 -9.19
CA GLN A 112 -3.81 -0.12 -8.39
C GLN A 112 -5.29 -0.54 -8.44
N SER A 113 -5.78 -0.87 -9.64
CA SER A 113 -7.15 -1.34 -9.84
C SER A 113 -7.38 -2.68 -9.13
N ALA A 114 -6.43 -3.60 -9.23
CA ALA A 114 -6.48 -4.88 -8.54
C ALA A 114 -6.49 -4.71 -7.02
N LEU A 115 -5.66 -3.84 -6.46
CA LEU A 115 -5.65 -3.55 -5.02
C LEU A 115 -7.00 -2.99 -4.56
N PHE A 116 -7.55 -2.05 -5.32
CA PHE A 116 -8.84 -1.45 -5.03
C PHE A 116 -9.98 -2.48 -5.06
N ILE A 117 -10.06 -3.28 -6.14
CA ILE A 117 -11.06 -4.35 -6.30
C ILE A 117 -10.91 -5.38 -5.17
N HIS A 118 -9.69 -5.81 -4.87
CA HIS A 118 -9.41 -6.81 -3.84
C HIS A 118 -9.88 -6.35 -2.45
N ASN A 119 -9.64 -5.07 -2.13
CA ASN A 119 -10.08 -4.47 -0.88
C ASN A 119 -11.60 -4.36 -0.81
N ILE A 120 -12.26 -3.87 -1.86
CA ILE A 120 -13.73 -3.79 -1.91
C ILE A 120 -14.36 -5.16 -1.74
N LEU A 121 -13.85 -6.16 -2.46
CA LEU A 121 -14.36 -7.52 -2.36
C LEU A 121 -14.18 -8.05 -0.95
N THR A 122 -13.03 -7.84 -0.32
CA THR A 122 -12.85 -8.18 1.11
C THR A 122 -13.94 -7.52 1.96
N TRP A 123 -14.19 -6.22 1.84
CA TRP A 123 -15.18 -5.56 2.69
C TRP A 123 -16.65 -5.88 2.39
N VAL A 124 -17.00 -6.11 1.13
CA VAL A 124 -18.35 -6.57 0.72
C VAL A 124 -18.57 -8.05 1.07
N GLY A 125 -17.49 -8.83 1.11
CA GLY A 125 -17.52 -10.24 1.50
C GLY A 125 -17.91 -10.44 2.96
N LEU A 126 -17.49 -9.56 3.87
CA LEU A 126 -17.73 -9.74 5.32
C LEU A 126 -19.20 -9.88 5.68
N PRO A 127 -20.07 -8.91 5.34
CA PRO A 127 -21.46 -8.96 5.75
C PRO A 127 -22.16 -10.13 5.06
N PHE A 128 -21.74 -10.47 3.84
CA PHE A 128 -22.28 -11.59 3.09
C PHE A 128 -21.91 -12.94 3.70
N ILE A 129 -20.64 -13.17 4.07
CA ILE A 129 -20.18 -14.41 4.73
C ILE A 129 -20.85 -14.56 6.09
N VAL A 130 -20.95 -13.48 6.86
CA VAL A 130 -21.63 -13.48 8.17
C VAL A 130 -23.12 -13.78 7.98
N TYR A 131 -23.79 -13.12 7.04
CA TYR A 131 -25.19 -13.38 6.70
C TYR A 131 -25.40 -14.84 6.26
N HIS A 132 -24.57 -15.37 5.36
CA HIS A 132 -24.66 -16.73 4.86
C HIS A 132 -24.42 -17.77 5.97
N SER A 133 -23.46 -17.50 6.86
CA SER A 133 -23.14 -18.36 8.01
C SER A 133 -24.27 -18.39 9.03
N ILE A 134 -24.86 -17.23 9.36
CA ILE A 134 -25.99 -17.11 10.30
C ILE A 134 -27.25 -17.74 9.71
N THR A 135 -27.54 -17.52 8.42
CA THR A 135 -28.75 -18.07 7.77
C THR A 135 -28.67 -19.59 7.63
N ARG A 136 -27.49 -20.17 7.34
CA ARG A 136 -27.30 -21.62 7.37
C ARG A 136 -27.33 -22.20 8.79
N ALA A 137 -26.74 -21.53 9.78
CA ALA A 137 -26.83 -21.95 11.18
C ALA A 137 -28.29 -21.95 11.68
N LYS A 138 -29.08 -20.94 11.29
CA LYS A 138 -30.53 -20.91 11.57
C LYS A 138 -31.29 -22.03 10.88
N TRP A 139 -30.90 -22.44 9.68
CA TRP A 139 -31.51 -23.58 8.98
C TRP A 139 -31.21 -24.91 9.69
N VAL A 140 -29.97 -25.12 10.17
CA VAL A 140 -29.58 -26.29 10.98
C VAL A 140 -30.31 -26.28 12.32
N ARG A 141 -30.36 -25.12 13.00
CA ARG A 141 -31.09 -24.96 14.28
C ARG A 141 -32.59 -25.13 14.09
N LYS A 142 -33.15 -24.69 12.96
CA LYS A 142 -34.56 -24.91 12.58
C LYS A 142 -34.83 -26.38 12.24
N GLN A 143 -33.89 -27.12 11.65
CA GLN A 143 -34.01 -28.57 11.49
C GLN A 143 -33.93 -29.32 12.82
N LEU A 144 -33.08 -28.87 13.74
CA LEU A 144 -33.02 -29.41 15.11
C LEU A 144 -34.30 -29.09 15.92
N LEU A 145 -34.91 -27.93 15.69
CA LEU A 145 -36.16 -27.51 16.33
C LEU A 145 -37.42 -28.04 15.61
N ASN A 146 -37.34 -28.44 14.34
CA ASN A 146 -38.45 -29.02 13.55
C ASN A 146 -38.86 -30.43 14.00
N LYS A 147 -38.32 -30.95 15.11
CA LYS A 147 -38.93 -32.09 15.81
C LYS A 147 -40.23 -31.71 16.52
N ASN A 148 -40.52 -30.41 16.70
CA ASN A 148 -41.80 -29.93 17.24
C ASN A 148 -42.47 -28.95 16.25
N ASN A 149 -43.62 -29.40 15.73
CA ASN A 149 -44.44 -28.73 14.72
C ASN A 149 -45.14 -27.47 15.25
N SER A 150 -45.16 -26.40 14.46
CA SER A 150 -46.34 -25.53 14.25
C SER A 150 -46.06 -24.49 13.14
N GLN A 151 -47.05 -24.29 12.26
CA GLN A 151 -46.98 -23.40 11.09
C GLN A 151 -47.17 -21.91 11.44
N PRO A 152 -46.57 -20.96 10.68
CA PRO A 152 -46.96 -19.55 10.75
C PRO A 152 -47.73 -19.06 9.51
N SER A 153 -48.76 -18.25 9.75
CA SER A 153 -49.59 -17.53 8.79
C SER A 153 -48.91 -16.24 8.24
N LEU A 154 -49.41 -15.76 7.09
CA LEU A 154 -48.67 -14.92 6.14
C LEU A 154 -48.63 -13.40 6.40
N PHE A 155 -49.43 -12.84 7.30
CA PHE A 155 -49.32 -11.41 7.65
C PHE A 155 -49.68 -11.19 9.11
N ASN A 156 -48.70 -11.37 9.99
CA ASN A 156 -48.78 -10.89 11.36
C ASN A 156 -47.38 -10.39 11.75
N PHE A 157 -47.15 -9.07 11.68
CA PHE A 157 -45.94 -8.49 12.25
C PHE A 157 -46.03 -8.63 13.77
N SER A 158 -45.60 -9.79 14.28
CA SER A 158 -45.52 -10.02 15.72
C SER A 158 -44.62 -8.96 16.37
N ARG A 159 -44.85 -8.65 17.65
CA ARG A 159 -43.95 -7.76 18.44
C ARG A 159 -42.47 -8.14 18.27
N LYS A 160 -42.15 -9.43 18.10
CA LYS A 160 -40.79 -9.92 17.80
C LYS A 160 -40.28 -9.49 16.41
N GLY A 161 -41.14 -9.42 15.40
CA GLY A 161 -40.82 -8.88 14.08
C GLY A 161 -40.53 -7.38 14.14
N PHE A 162 -41.40 -6.59 14.78
CA PHE A 162 -41.19 -5.16 14.98
C PHE A 162 -39.89 -4.86 15.75
N ILE A 163 -39.64 -5.57 16.86
CA ILE A 163 -38.40 -5.45 17.62
C ILE A 163 -37.19 -5.83 16.76
N LYS A 164 -37.26 -6.90 15.98
CA LYS A 164 -36.14 -7.35 15.15
C LYS A 164 -35.82 -6.36 14.02
N TYR A 165 -36.82 -5.87 13.29
CA TYR A 165 -36.61 -4.90 12.22
C TYR A 165 -36.26 -3.52 12.77
N GLY A 166 -36.88 -3.11 13.89
CA GLY A 166 -36.54 -1.89 14.62
C GLY A 166 -35.10 -1.89 15.12
N ILE A 167 -34.65 -2.98 15.78
CA ILE A 167 -33.25 -3.15 16.22
C ILE A 167 -32.30 -3.16 15.01
N THR A 168 -32.68 -3.79 13.90
CA THR A 168 -31.82 -3.83 12.69
C THR A 168 -31.69 -2.44 12.06
N SER A 169 -32.78 -1.70 11.92
CA SER A 169 -32.77 -0.33 11.40
C SER A 169 -32.02 0.62 12.35
N LEU A 170 -32.19 0.46 13.65
CA LEU A 170 -31.46 1.22 14.67
C LEU A 170 -29.95 0.92 14.61
N LEU A 171 -29.56 -0.34 14.45
CA LEU A 171 -28.17 -0.74 14.21
C LEU A 171 -27.61 -0.14 12.92
N VAL A 172 -28.38 -0.10 11.83
CA VAL A 172 -27.96 0.54 10.58
C VAL A 172 -27.80 2.05 10.76
N ILE A 173 -28.66 2.72 11.53
CA ILE A 173 -28.55 4.17 11.78
C ILE A 173 -27.39 4.49 12.72
N LEU A 174 -27.17 3.69 13.77
CA LEU A 174 -26.12 3.92 14.75
C LEU A 174 -24.74 3.51 14.24
N VAL A 175 -24.64 2.37 13.55
CA VAL A 175 -23.37 1.81 13.09
C VAL A 175 -23.10 2.24 11.64
N GLY A 176 -24.13 2.45 10.81
CA GLY A 176 -23.97 2.78 9.39
C GLY A 176 -23.14 4.03 9.10
N PRO A 177 -23.28 5.16 9.82
CA PRO A 177 -22.39 6.32 9.65
C PRO A 177 -20.95 6.03 10.05
N THR A 178 -20.74 5.14 11.02
CA THR A 178 -19.40 4.68 11.46
C THR A 178 -18.81 3.73 10.43
N VAL A 179 -19.57 2.75 9.93
CA VAL A 179 -19.19 1.90 8.80
C VAL A 179 -18.95 2.73 7.55
N TYR A 180 -19.75 3.77 7.29
CA TYR A 180 -19.59 4.67 6.14
C TYR A 180 -18.31 5.50 6.25
N ARG A 181 -18.04 6.12 7.40
CA ARG A 181 -16.75 6.82 7.64
C ARG A 181 -15.56 5.85 7.55
N TRP A 182 -15.71 4.67 8.11
CA TRP A 182 -14.74 3.58 8.04
C TRP A 182 -14.64 2.94 6.63
N MET A 183 -15.65 3.03 5.77
CA MET A 183 -15.58 2.64 4.36
C MET A 183 -14.96 3.75 3.52
N LYS A 184 -15.21 5.01 3.87
CA LYS A 184 -14.64 6.17 3.20
C LYS A 184 -13.11 6.18 3.29
N GLN A 185 -12.51 5.73 4.40
CA GLN A 185 -11.04 5.53 4.50
C GLN A 185 -10.49 4.39 3.59
N PHE A 186 -11.35 3.50 3.06
CA PHE A 186 -10.95 2.47 2.09
C PHE A 186 -11.24 2.86 0.64
N LEU A 187 -12.18 3.79 0.44
CA LEU A 187 -12.45 4.45 -0.85
C LEU A 187 -11.46 5.58 -1.10
N ASP A 188 -10.96 6.20 -0.03
CA ASP A 188 -9.77 7.02 -0.06
C ASP A 188 -8.61 6.08 -0.44
N PRO A 189 -7.85 6.34 -1.52
CA PRO A 189 -6.71 5.54 -1.94
C PRO A 189 -5.64 5.36 -0.87
N GLY A 190 -5.78 6.01 0.30
CA GLY A 190 -4.84 5.95 1.38
C GLY A 190 -3.63 6.76 0.98
N GLY A 191 -3.62 8.02 1.38
CA GLY A 191 -2.44 8.87 1.34
C GLY A 191 -2.82 10.30 1.68
N GLN A 192 -1.83 11.13 1.94
CA GLN A 192 -2.05 12.45 2.52
C GLN A 192 -2.05 13.55 1.45
N VAL A 193 -2.86 14.59 1.65
CA VAL A 193 -2.86 15.80 0.82
C VAL A 193 -1.74 16.72 1.30
N LEU A 194 -0.85 17.11 0.40
CA LEU A 194 0.37 17.87 0.71
C LEU A 194 0.09 19.12 1.55
N ALA A 195 -0.95 19.89 1.22
CA ALA A 195 -1.30 21.09 2.00
C ALA A 195 -1.61 20.80 3.48
N ASP A 196 -2.24 19.66 3.78
CA ASP A 196 -2.54 19.24 5.15
C ASP A 196 -1.32 18.68 5.87
N VAL A 197 -0.36 18.10 5.12
CA VAL A 197 0.92 17.63 5.66
C VAL A 197 1.82 18.82 5.99
N VAL A 198 1.96 19.76 5.07
CA VAL A 198 2.75 20.98 5.24
C VAL A 198 2.28 21.78 6.45
N ARG A 199 0.96 21.92 6.65
CA ARG A 199 0.40 22.63 7.81
C ARG A 199 0.77 21.99 9.16
N ARG A 200 1.01 20.68 9.19
CA ARG A 200 1.34 19.92 10.40
C ARG A 200 2.84 19.67 10.53
N ASP A 201 3.65 20.24 9.65
CA ASP A 201 5.09 19.98 9.63
C ASP A 201 5.74 20.47 10.93
N LYS A 202 6.67 19.65 11.44
CA LYS A 202 7.36 19.89 12.70
C LYS A 202 8.74 20.50 12.51
N ASN A 203 9.25 20.51 11.28
CA ASN A 203 10.50 21.20 10.96
C ASN A 203 10.32 22.71 11.11
N LYS A 204 11.33 23.39 11.64
CA LYS A 204 11.37 24.85 11.81
C LYS A 204 12.66 25.41 11.22
N MET A 205 12.86 25.16 9.93
CA MET A 205 14.02 25.65 9.17
C MET A 205 13.83 27.13 8.82
N ASN A 206 14.91 27.93 8.83
CA ASN A 206 14.84 29.36 8.53
C ASN A 206 16.16 29.91 7.94
N PRO A 207 16.21 30.50 6.73
CA PRO A 207 15.08 30.76 5.87
C PRO A 207 14.60 29.48 5.20
N LEU A 208 13.33 29.49 4.79
CA LEU A 208 12.82 28.46 3.90
C LEU A 208 13.28 28.77 2.47
N PRO A 209 13.54 27.75 1.63
CA PRO A 209 13.89 27.98 0.24
C PRO A 209 12.70 28.61 -0.49
N THR A 210 12.95 29.70 -1.21
CA THR A 210 11.96 30.33 -2.08
C THR A 210 11.76 29.47 -3.34
N PRO A 211 10.53 29.04 -3.67
CA PRO A 211 10.26 28.26 -4.87
C PRO A 211 10.59 29.03 -6.15
N ALA A 212 11.12 28.34 -7.15
CA ALA A 212 11.31 28.90 -8.49
C ALA A 212 9.95 29.11 -9.21
N PRO A 213 9.85 30.02 -10.21
CA PRO A 213 8.61 30.21 -10.97
C PRO A 213 8.08 28.93 -11.67
N ALA A 214 8.96 27.99 -12.02
CA ALA A 214 8.57 26.69 -12.58
C ALA A 214 8.07 25.67 -11.52
N SER A 215 8.28 25.97 -10.24
CA SER A 215 7.90 25.15 -9.10
C SER A 215 6.55 25.58 -8.50
N ASN A 216 6.23 26.87 -8.59
CA ASN A 216 4.97 27.45 -8.13
C ASN A 216 4.42 28.51 -9.11
N PRO A 217 3.31 28.26 -9.84
CA PRO A 217 2.53 27.01 -9.80
C PRO A 217 3.34 25.82 -10.36
N PRO A 218 3.04 24.57 -9.93
CA PRO A 218 3.83 23.41 -10.35
C PRO A 218 3.72 23.19 -11.86
N VAL A 219 4.86 23.21 -12.57
CA VAL A 219 4.89 23.03 -14.04
C VAL A 219 4.33 21.68 -14.48
N GLY A 220 4.38 20.65 -13.63
CA GLY A 220 3.75 19.34 -13.86
C GLY A 220 2.23 19.30 -13.68
N GLY A 221 1.59 20.44 -13.35
CA GLY A 221 0.16 20.52 -13.03
C GLY A 221 -0.18 20.02 -11.62
N GLY A 222 0.83 19.77 -10.79
CA GLY A 222 0.72 19.18 -9.46
C GLY A 222 0.65 17.66 -9.49
N TYR A 223 1.09 17.02 -8.40
CA TYR A 223 1.14 15.58 -8.32
C TYR A 223 -0.25 14.94 -8.38
N LYS A 224 -0.32 13.76 -8.98
CA LYS A 224 -1.54 12.97 -9.15
C LYS A 224 -1.42 11.65 -8.41
N GLY A 225 -2.33 11.40 -7.48
CA GLY A 225 -2.27 10.27 -6.56
C GLY A 225 -2.02 10.73 -5.13
N ASN A 226 -1.93 9.81 -4.18
CA ASN A 226 -1.73 10.15 -2.77
C ASN A 226 -0.46 9.50 -2.22
N PHE A 227 0.36 10.27 -1.50
CA PHE A 227 1.54 9.74 -0.84
C PHE A 227 1.16 8.91 0.37
N ARG A 228 1.71 7.69 0.46
CA ARG A 228 1.69 6.89 1.68
C ARG A 228 2.99 7.07 2.44
N VAL A 229 2.86 7.47 3.70
CA VAL A 229 3.99 7.65 4.60
C VAL A 229 4.39 6.30 5.18
N TYR A 230 5.57 5.82 4.80
CA TYR A 230 6.27 4.74 5.48
C TYR A 230 7.48 5.32 6.20
N THR A 231 7.67 4.90 7.45
CA THR A 231 8.83 5.19 8.29
C THR A 231 9.24 3.90 8.98
N VAL A 232 10.54 3.76 9.27
CA VAL A 232 11.08 2.61 10.02
C VAL A 232 11.28 2.94 11.49
N THR A 233 11.38 4.23 11.79
CA THR A 233 11.54 4.84 13.12
C THR A 233 10.64 6.06 13.25
N ASP A 234 10.76 6.77 14.37
CA ASP A 234 10.14 8.07 14.58
C ASP A 234 10.67 9.13 13.62
N ILE A 235 9.79 10.06 13.22
CA ILE A 235 10.12 11.12 12.28
C ILE A 235 11.02 12.16 12.96
N PRO A 236 12.25 12.39 12.45
CA PRO A 236 13.16 13.39 12.99
C PRO A 236 12.59 14.81 12.81
N LYS A 237 13.04 15.74 13.67
CA LYS A 237 12.60 17.13 13.67
C LYS A 237 13.82 18.04 13.53
N TYR A 238 13.79 18.91 12.55
CA TYR A 238 14.92 19.77 12.24
C TYR A 238 14.65 21.25 12.47
N LYS A 239 15.74 21.92 12.83
CA LYS A 239 15.97 23.36 12.88
C LYS A 239 17.39 23.58 12.34
N ASN A 240 17.78 24.82 12.14
CA ASN A 240 19.13 25.13 11.62
C ASN A 240 20.26 24.61 12.50
N ASP A 241 20.11 24.69 13.83
CA ASP A 241 21.13 24.34 14.80
C ASP A 241 21.38 22.84 14.94
N ASN A 242 20.45 22.00 14.48
CA ASN A 242 20.53 20.54 14.59
C ASN A 242 20.53 19.83 13.24
N TRP A 243 20.66 20.58 12.14
CA TRP A 243 20.73 20.03 10.79
C TRP A 243 22.01 20.49 10.10
N SER A 244 22.68 19.53 9.46
CA SER A 244 23.81 19.77 8.58
C SER A 244 23.85 18.69 7.51
N PHE A 245 24.43 19.00 6.35
CA PHE A 245 24.61 18.03 5.28
C PHE A 245 26.07 17.72 5.04
N THR A 246 26.47 16.45 5.15
CA THR A 246 27.88 16.03 5.02
C THR A 246 28.12 15.18 3.77
N ILE A 247 29.23 15.44 3.07
CA ILE A 247 29.77 14.57 2.02
C ILE A 247 31.20 14.18 2.41
N ASP A 248 31.44 12.89 2.62
CA ASP A 248 32.70 12.38 3.16
C ASP A 248 33.06 10.98 2.64
N GLY A 249 33.96 10.27 3.35
CA GLY A 249 34.45 8.95 2.97
C GLY A 249 35.67 9.04 2.05
N LEU A 250 35.62 8.33 0.92
CA LEU A 250 36.67 8.28 -0.11
C LEU A 250 36.73 9.55 -0.97
N VAL A 251 36.85 10.71 -0.33
CA VAL A 251 37.03 12.04 -0.92
C VAL A 251 38.34 12.67 -0.45
N GLU A 252 38.90 13.60 -1.23
CA GLU A 252 40.13 14.33 -0.85
C GLU A 252 39.88 15.25 0.36
N GLU A 253 38.82 16.06 0.29
CA GLU A 253 38.43 16.99 1.35
C GLU A 253 36.93 16.82 1.64
N PRO A 254 36.54 16.32 2.83
CA PRO A 254 35.13 16.21 3.19
C PRO A 254 34.52 17.59 3.42
N VAL A 255 33.23 17.72 3.09
CA VAL A 255 32.48 18.97 3.26
C VAL A 255 31.26 18.75 4.15
N THR A 256 31.01 19.68 5.05
CA THR A 256 29.78 19.77 5.83
C THR A 256 29.17 21.15 5.61
N LEU A 257 27.90 21.18 5.19
CA LEU A 257 27.15 22.39 4.88
C LEU A 257 26.12 22.66 5.97
N SER A 258 26.05 23.91 6.44
CA SER A 258 24.93 24.39 7.26
C SER A 258 23.64 24.44 6.43
N TRP A 259 22.50 24.62 7.11
CA TRP A 259 21.23 24.82 6.39
C TRP A 259 21.28 26.03 5.45
N GLU A 260 21.79 27.16 5.94
CA GLU A 260 21.92 28.41 5.19
C GLU A 260 22.79 28.24 3.95
N GLU A 261 23.92 27.55 4.07
CA GLU A 261 24.80 27.27 2.94
C GLU A 261 24.10 26.35 1.93
N PHE A 262 23.45 25.29 2.41
CA PHE A 262 22.82 24.29 1.56
C PHE A 262 21.71 24.88 0.67
N ILE A 263 20.87 25.76 1.21
CA ILE A 263 19.75 26.36 0.46
C ILE A 263 20.19 27.44 -0.55
N THR A 264 21.42 27.94 -0.48
CA THR A 264 21.94 28.91 -1.47
C THR A 264 22.42 28.23 -2.75
N MET A 265 22.58 26.89 -2.73
CA MET A 265 23.00 26.13 -3.89
C MET A 265 21.98 26.24 -5.04
N LYS A 266 22.48 26.21 -6.27
CA LYS A 266 21.66 26.25 -7.48
C LYS A 266 20.67 25.08 -7.47
N ARG A 267 19.38 25.40 -7.44
CA ARG A 267 18.29 24.43 -7.57
C ARG A 267 17.79 24.34 -9.01
N VAL A 268 17.30 23.17 -9.38
CA VAL A 268 16.58 22.92 -10.63
C VAL A 268 15.20 22.37 -10.31
N VAL A 269 14.26 22.61 -11.22
CA VAL A 269 12.91 22.03 -11.16
C VAL A 269 12.87 20.83 -12.10
N GLN A 270 12.38 19.70 -11.61
CA GLN A 270 12.11 18.51 -12.42
C GLN A 270 10.73 17.94 -12.13
N VAL A 271 10.08 17.41 -13.16
CA VAL A 271 8.82 16.66 -12.98
C VAL A 271 9.14 15.19 -13.11
N SER A 272 8.82 14.41 -12.07
CA SER A 272 9.05 12.97 -12.08
C SER A 272 7.95 12.22 -11.33
N ASP A 273 7.81 10.95 -11.68
CA ASP A 273 6.88 10.06 -11.01
C ASP A 273 7.56 9.38 -9.81
N PHE A 274 6.76 9.01 -8.84
CA PHE A 274 7.14 8.28 -7.65
C PHE A 274 6.53 6.89 -7.68
N TYR A 275 7.35 5.84 -7.73
CA TYR A 275 6.88 4.45 -7.76
C TYR A 275 7.20 3.74 -6.45
N CYS A 276 6.18 3.25 -5.75
CA CYS A 276 6.38 2.39 -4.60
C CYS A 276 6.35 0.92 -5.01
N VAL A 277 7.33 0.16 -4.52
CA VAL A 277 7.42 -1.30 -4.69
C VAL A 277 6.18 -2.04 -4.16
N THR A 278 5.40 -1.42 -3.26
CA THR A 278 4.15 -2.00 -2.74
C THR A 278 2.93 -1.71 -3.63
N GLY A 279 3.13 -1.33 -4.89
CA GLY A 279 2.08 -1.28 -5.91
C GLY A 279 1.24 0.00 -5.98
N TRP A 280 1.66 1.10 -5.34
CA TRP A 280 1.05 2.42 -5.52
C TRP A 280 2.08 3.40 -6.08
N SER A 281 1.62 4.47 -6.72
CA SER A 281 2.47 5.47 -7.35
C SER A 281 1.83 6.85 -7.28
N VAL A 282 2.65 7.88 -7.39
CA VAL A 282 2.23 9.28 -7.51
C VAL A 282 2.89 9.86 -8.76
N PHE A 283 2.10 10.43 -9.66
CA PHE A 283 2.57 10.86 -10.97
C PHE A 283 2.74 12.38 -11.02
N SER A 284 3.56 12.86 -11.96
CA SER A 284 3.70 14.30 -12.25
C SER A 284 4.09 15.16 -11.03
N VAL A 285 4.92 14.62 -10.13
CA VAL A 285 5.38 15.37 -8.96
C VAL A 285 6.43 16.39 -9.41
N THR A 286 6.22 17.67 -9.11
CA THR A 286 7.21 18.73 -9.35
C THR A 286 8.16 18.78 -8.17
N TYR A 287 9.40 18.32 -8.34
CA TYR A 287 10.45 18.47 -7.33
C TYR A 287 11.34 19.66 -7.68
N GLU A 288 11.77 20.39 -6.66
CA GLU A 288 12.82 21.40 -6.79
C GLU A 288 13.94 21.10 -5.79
N GLY A 289 15.17 21.06 -6.29
CA GLY A 289 16.32 20.62 -5.50
C GLY A 289 17.63 20.75 -6.24
N ILE A 290 18.69 20.21 -5.64
CA ILE A 290 20.04 20.23 -6.19
C ILE A 290 20.24 18.91 -6.92
N LEU A 291 20.66 18.94 -8.20
CA LEU A 291 21.04 17.72 -8.90
C LEU A 291 22.20 17.04 -8.17
N LEU A 292 22.11 15.73 -7.96
CA LEU A 292 23.11 15.02 -7.18
C LEU A 292 24.49 15.17 -7.82
N LYS A 293 24.60 15.01 -9.15
CA LYS A 293 25.86 15.26 -9.88
C LYS A 293 26.46 16.65 -9.66
N ASP A 294 25.64 17.68 -9.43
CA ASP A 294 26.12 19.04 -9.19
C ASP A 294 26.52 19.24 -7.73
N LEU A 295 25.81 18.60 -6.80
CA LEU A 295 26.17 18.55 -5.39
C LEU A 295 27.52 17.84 -5.19
N LEU A 296 27.76 16.74 -5.89
CA LEU A 296 28.98 15.95 -5.78
C LEU A 296 30.22 16.68 -6.32
N LYS A 297 30.08 17.70 -7.18
CA LYS A 297 31.21 18.56 -7.62
C LYS A 297 31.84 19.37 -6.47
N LYS A 298 31.22 19.39 -5.28
CA LYS A 298 31.79 20.03 -4.09
C LYS A 298 33.00 19.28 -3.52
N VAL A 299 33.18 18.03 -3.89
CA VAL A 299 34.28 17.18 -3.41
C VAL A 299 34.95 16.49 -4.60
N ASN A 300 36.25 16.20 -4.45
CA ASN A 300 36.95 15.33 -5.38
C ASN A 300 36.94 13.91 -4.80
N PHE A 301 36.41 12.95 -5.55
CA PHE A 301 36.48 11.54 -5.15
C PHE A 301 37.88 10.98 -5.39
N THR A 302 38.34 10.14 -4.47
CA THR A 302 39.53 9.32 -4.73
C THR A 302 39.23 8.29 -5.81
N ASN A 303 40.27 7.80 -6.48
CA ASN A 303 40.16 6.76 -7.50
C ASN A 303 39.61 5.40 -7.00
N LYS A 304 39.47 5.22 -5.69
CA LYS A 304 38.91 4.02 -5.07
C LYS A 304 37.39 4.08 -4.87
N ALA A 305 36.79 5.27 -4.94
CA ALA A 305 35.35 5.41 -4.77
C ALA A 305 34.63 4.70 -5.93
N THR A 306 33.70 3.81 -5.62
CA THR A 306 32.87 3.10 -6.61
C THR A 306 31.38 3.27 -6.36
N HIS A 307 31.00 3.56 -5.11
CA HIS A 307 29.61 3.71 -4.68
C HIS A 307 29.45 4.88 -3.70
N LEU A 308 28.20 5.34 -3.57
CA LEU A 308 27.79 6.33 -2.58
C LEU A 308 26.77 5.72 -1.64
N LYS A 309 27.05 5.77 -0.35
CA LYS A 309 26.13 5.39 0.71
C LYS A 309 25.41 6.62 1.24
N PHE A 310 24.10 6.52 1.33
CA PHE A 310 23.20 7.58 1.74
C PHE A 310 22.67 7.29 3.13
N TYR A 311 22.78 8.27 4.03
CA TYR A 311 22.35 8.16 5.41
C TYR A 311 21.12 9.04 5.67
N SER A 312 20.08 8.41 6.20
CA SER A 312 18.94 9.13 6.75
C SER A 312 19.28 9.64 8.15
N GLY A 313 18.81 10.84 8.47
CA GLY A 313 18.94 11.40 9.80
C GLY A 313 17.94 10.83 10.81
N ASP A 314 17.20 9.78 10.43
CA ASP A 314 16.51 8.91 11.39
C ASP A 314 17.47 7.96 12.14
N GLY A 315 18.75 7.91 11.73
CA GLY A 315 19.83 7.16 12.38
C GLY A 315 19.85 5.66 12.05
N VAL A 316 18.89 5.16 11.28
CA VAL A 316 18.73 3.72 11.00
C VAL A 316 18.74 3.42 9.50
N TYR A 317 18.07 4.25 8.71
CA TYR A 317 17.89 3.99 7.30
C TYR A 317 19.13 4.38 6.49
N THR A 318 19.63 3.42 5.72
CA THR A 318 20.67 3.65 4.71
C THR A 318 20.28 3.01 3.39
N ASP A 319 20.80 3.59 2.30
CA ASP A 319 20.76 2.99 0.98
C ASP A 319 22.05 3.31 0.21
N CYS A 320 22.25 2.74 -0.97
CA CYS A 320 23.48 2.84 -1.74
C CYS A 320 23.18 2.96 -3.23
N LEU A 321 23.93 3.78 -3.95
CA LEU A 321 23.94 3.82 -5.42
C LEU A 321 25.38 3.62 -5.91
N SER A 322 25.56 3.00 -7.07
CA SER A 322 26.85 3.09 -7.76
C SER A 322 27.16 4.54 -8.13
N LEU A 323 28.42 4.88 -8.37
CA LEU A 323 28.76 6.21 -8.86
C LEU A 323 28.05 6.52 -10.18
N GLU A 324 27.93 5.56 -11.10
CA GLU A 324 27.20 5.72 -12.36
C GLU A 324 25.73 6.09 -12.10
N GLN A 325 25.05 5.35 -11.23
CA GLN A 325 23.66 5.63 -10.85
C GLN A 325 23.50 7.01 -10.19
N ALA A 326 24.44 7.39 -9.32
CA ALA A 326 24.42 8.69 -8.65
C ALA A 326 24.66 9.88 -9.60
N HIS A 327 25.32 9.64 -10.74
CA HIS A 327 25.59 10.66 -11.76
C HIS A 327 24.50 10.78 -12.83
N MET A 328 23.42 10.00 -12.76
CA MET A 328 22.27 10.15 -13.63
C MET A 328 21.69 11.57 -13.55
N ASP A 329 21.22 12.08 -14.70
CA ASP A 329 20.82 13.48 -14.86
C ASP A 329 19.58 13.91 -14.06
N ASP A 330 18.77 12.95 -13.61
CA ASP A 330 17.49 13.16 -12.93
C ASP A 330 17.51 12.79 -11.43
N VAL A 331 18.68 12.42 -10.90
CA VAL A 331 18.86 12.18 -9.47
C VAL A 331 19.10 13.51 -8.76
N MET A 332 18.33 13.79 -7.71
CA MET A 332 18.42 15.05 -6.97
C MET A 332 18.24 14.89 -5.47
N VAL A 333 18.78 15.86 -4.73
CA VAL A 333 18.41 16.13 -3.35
C VAL A 333 17.35 17.23 -3.38
N ALA A 334 16.09 16.82 -3.29
CA ALA A 334 14.92 17.69 -3.31
C ALA A 334 14.71 18.40 -1.97
N LEU A 335 14.35 19.67 -2.06
CA LEU A 335 14.00 20.55 -0.94
C LEU A 335 12.54 20.99 -1.00
N LEU A 336 11.97 21.10 -2.20
CA LEU A 336 10.56 21.42 -2.41
C LEU A 336 9.85 20.36 -3.24
N MET A 337 8.54 20.26 -3.01
CA MET A 337 7.59 19.44 -3.73
C MET A 337 6.36 20.30 -4.02
N ASP A 338 6.01 20.42 -5.30
CA ASP A 338 4.89 21.22 -5.82
C ASP A 338 4.86 22.64 -5.24
N GLY A 339 6.02 23.30 -5.19
CA GLY A 339 6.15 24.68 -4.73
C GLY A 339 6.14 24.87 -3.21
N TYR A 340 6.06 23.79 -2.42
CA TYR A 340 6.14 23.85 -0.96
C TYR A 340 7.41 23.16 -0.44
N PRO A 341 8.01 23.62 0.67
CA PRO A 341 9.03 22.85 1.37
C PRO A 341 8.56 21.42 1.64
N ILE A 342 9.40 20.43 1.39
CA ILE A 342 9.05 19.03 1.65
C ILE A 342 8.79 18.87 3.16
N PRO A 343 7.60 18.44 3.58
CA PRO A 343 7.33 18.25 4.99
C PRO A 343 8.11 17.04 5.54
N SER A 344 8.34 17.01 6.85
CA SER A 344 9.01 15.91 7.55
C SER A 344 8.40 14.53 7.26
N ASP A 345 7.08 14.40 7.18
CA ASP A 345 6.39 13.15 6.79
C ASP A 345 6.85 12.61 5.42
N TYR A 346 7.16 13.52 4.50
CA TYR A 346 7.62 13.21 3.14
C TYR A 346 9.14 13.19 3.02
N GLY A 347 9.86 13.38 4.13
CA GLY A 347 11.32 13.22 4.21
C GLY A 347 12.10 14.52 4.17
N GLY A 348 11.48 15.68 4.36
CA GLY A 348 12.21 16.94 4.44
C GLY A 348 12.96 17.15 5.75
N PRO A 349 13.97 18.04 5.80
CA PRO A 349 14.11 19.17 4.87
C PRO A 349 14.81 18.83 3.56
N ALA A 350 15.57 17.74 3.50
CA ALA A 350 16.26 17.26 2.30
C ALA A 350 15.94 15.79 2.02
N ARG A 351 15.56 15.47 0.78
CA ARG A 351 15.20 14.11 0.37
C ARG A 351 15.88 13.72 -0.93
N LEU A 352 16.48 12.53 -0.98
CA LEU A 352 16.95 11.95 -2.22
C LEU A 352 15.75 11.53 -3.10
N ILE A 353 15.82 11.87 -4.39
CA ILE A 353 14.87 11.45 -5.43
C ILE A 353 15.65 10.73 -6.52
N VAL A 354 15.21 9.51 -6.86
CA VAL A 354 15.82 8.64 -7.87
C VAL A 354 14.71 8.13 -8.81
N PRO A 355 14.28 8.93 -9.82
CA PRO A 355 13.04 8.70 -10.57
C PRO A 355 12.92 7.33 -11.27
N LYS A 356 14.06 6.80 -11.72
CA LYS A 356 14.14 5.52 -12.44
C LYS A 356 14.09 4.29 -11.53
N MET A 357 14.15 4.47 -10.21
CA MET A 357 14.16 3.40 -9.22
C MET A 357 12.95 3.44 -8.28
N TYR A 358 12.64 2.31 -7.65
CA TYR A 358 11.59 2.25 -6.64
C TYR A 358 11.96 3.10 -5.42
N ALA A 359 10.94 3.73 -4.84
CA ALA A 359 11.07 4.77 -3.84
C ALA A 359 11.76 4.39 -2.51
N TYR A 360 12.07 3.11 -2.28
CA TYR A 360 12.92 2.76 -1.14
C TYR A 360 14.38 3.19 -1.34
N LYS A 361 14.83 3.37 -2.59
CA LYS A 361 16.13 3.99 -2.90
C LYS A 361 16.15 5.51 -2.62
N ALA A 362 14.98 6.14 -2.56
CA ALA A 362 14.80 7.58 -2.37
C ALA A 362 14.80 7.96 -0.88
N VAL A 363 15.99 7.95 -0.27
CA VAL A 363 16.26 8.20 1.16
C VAL A 363 15.62 9.50 1.65
N LYS A 364 14.83 9.39 2.72
CA LYS A 364 14.22 10.52 3.45
C LYS A 364 15.22 11.12 4.45
N TRP A 365 15.03 12.38 4.80
CA TRP A 365 15.83 13.08 5.80
C TRP A 365 17.33 12.92 5.53
N LEU A 366 17.73 13.09 4.27
CA LEU A 366 19.09 12.84 3.86
C LEU A 366 20.02 13.87 4.53
N VAL A 367 20.99 13.37 5.29
CA VAL A 367 21.94 14.21 6.05
C VAL A 367 23.40 13.92 5.70
N ARG A 368 23.72 12.75 5.13
CA ARG A 368 25.09 12.40 4.78
C ARG A 368 25.17 11.51 3.55
N ILE A 369 26.18 11.78 2.72
CA ILE A 369 26.62 10.94 1.59
C ILE A 369 28.07 10.54 1.85
N GLU A 370 28.34 9.25 1.87
CA GLU A 370 29.69 8.72 2.08
C GLU A 370 30.14 7.98 0.82
N ALA A 371 31.29 8.38 0.26
CA ALA A 371 31.92 7.66 -0.83
C ALA A 371 32.62 6.40 -0.29
N ILE A 372 32.33 5.25 -0.88
CA ILE A 372 32.85 3.93 -0.47
C ILE A 372 33.34 3.13 -1.68
N ASP A 373 34.15 2.10 -1.45
CA ASP A 373 34.80 1.28 -2.47
C ASP A 373 34.06 -0.02 -2.81
N HIS A 374 32.91 -0.26 -2.18
CA HIS A 374 32.11 -1.48 -2.34
C HIS A 374 30.60 -1.18 -2.35
N GLU A 375 29.80 -2.14 -2.82
CA GLU A 375 28.34 -2.06 -2.73
C GLU A 375 27.87 -2.22 -1.28
N HIS A 376 27.00 -1.32 -0.81
CA HIS A 376 26.37 -1.41 0.51
C HIS A 376 24.91 -1.85 0.41
N LEU A 377 24.53 -2.91 1.13
CA LEU A 377 23.13 -3.31 1.23
C LEU A 377 22.41 -2.45 2.26
N GLY A 378 21.51 -1.59 1.78
CA GLY A 378 20.66 -0.74 2.59
C GLY A 378 19.59 -1.48 3.40
N TYR A 379 18.74 -0.71 4.08
CA TYR A 379 17.75 -1.24 5.04
C TYR A 379 16.81 -2.30 4.43
N TRP A 380 16.32 -2.09 3.20
CA TRP A 380 15.42 -3.06 2.56
C TRP A 380 16.14 -4.17 1.82
N GLN A 381 17.34 -3.90 1.30
CA GLN A 381 18.13 -4.87 0.56
C GLN A 381 18.55 -6.04 1.46
N VAL A 382 18.97 -5.76 2.69
CA VAL A 382 19.23 -6.82 3.70
C VAL A 382 17.98 -7.63 4.07
N ARG A 383 16.79 -7.15 3.69
CA ARG A 383 15.48 -7.81 3.89
C ARG A 383 14.94 -8.45 2.59
N GLY A 384 15.80 -8.65 1.59
CA GLY A 384 15.48 -9.37 0.35
C GLY A 384 14.82 -8.52 -0.75
N TYR A 385 14.92 -7.19 -0.68
CA TYR A 385 14.54 -6.31 -1.78
C TYR A 385 15.68 -6.22 -2.81
N ASP A 386 15.32 -5.90 -4.05
CA ASP A 386 16.27 -5.76 -5.16
C ASP A 386 17.29 -4.64 -4.87
N THR A 387 18.57 -4.90 -5.13
CA THR A 387 19.63 -3.93 -4.87
C THR A 387 19.55 -2.72 -5.79
N ASN A 388 19.30 -2.95 -7.08
CA ASN A 388 19.25 -1.90 -8.10
C ASN A 388 17.87 -1.25 -8.22
N ALA A 389 16.82 -2.01 -7.87
CA ALA A 389 15.47 -1.48 -7.69
C ALA A 389 14.88 -0.74 -8.90
N TRP A 390 15.31 -1.06 -10.12
CA TRP A 390 14.84 -0.41 -11.34
C TRP A 390 13.32 -0.53 -11.48
N VAL A 391 12.66 0.57 -11.81
CA VAL A 391 11.26 0.53 -12.26
C VAL A 391 11.25 -0.05 -13.67
N HIS A 392 10.34 -1.00 -13.93
CA HIS A 392 10.23 -1.66 -15.23
C HIS A 392 10.17 -0.64 -16.38
N GLY A 393 11.07 -0.81 -17.36
CA GLY A 393 11.15 0.04 -18.55
C GLY A 393 11.90 1.37 -18.36
N LYS A 394 12.56 1.61 -17.22
CA LYS A 394 13.30 2.85 -16.94
C LYS A 394 14.82 2.69 -16.75
N GLN A 395 15.43 1.65 -17.31
CA GLN A 395 16.87 1.36 -17.13
C GLN A 395 17.82 2.19 -18.02
N SER A 396 17.29 2.85 -19.06
CA SER A 396 18.05 3.69 -19.99
C SER A 396 17.97 5.16 -19.62
#